data_AF-A0AAV0W6Z0-F1
#
_entry.id   AF-A0AAV0W6Z0-F1
#
_cell.length_a   1.000
_cell.length_b   1.000
_cell.length_c   1.000
_cell.angle_alpha   90.00
_cell.angle_beta   90.00
_cell.angle_gamma   90.00
#
_symmetry.space_group_name_H-M   'P 1'
#
loop_
_entity.id
_entity.type
_entity.pdbx_description
1 polymer ?
#
loop_
_entity_poly.entity_id
_entity_poly.type
_entity_poly.pdbx_seq_one_letter_code
_entity_poly.pdbx_strand_id
1 'polypeptide(L)'
;MVKETIINFKDLRTEDNFQKVWERVENISKSNGFREAKLPRLKSGPLKLGGGTNNKSEDLSSEIKILNRLFMNQGCDSIIKRINYVKSKDIQMEFPIYTEILKKFLTIPTNTASCERSFSALRRLKTYLRVTMTQERLSNLVVLYIHNEYKIDFEKIIDRFDVEASIKGRRLALK
;
A
#
# COMPACT_ATOMS: atom_id res chain seq x y z
N MET A 1 22.20 45.39 -6.73
CA MET A 1 20.81 45.00 -7.04
C MET A 1 20.46 43.56 -6.61
N VAL A 2 20.76 42.48 -7.36
CA VAL A 2 20.29 41.11 -6.99
C VAL A 2 20.81 40.63 -5.62
N LYS A 3 22.07 40.92 -5.27
CA LYS A 3 22.65 40.55 -3.96
C LYS A 3 22.02 41.30 -2.79
N GLU A 4 21.75 42.60 -2.96
CA GLU A 4 21.02 43.40 -1.96
C GLU A 4 19.61 42.88 -1.77
N THR A 5 18.91 42.51 -2.85
CA THR A 5 17.57 41.94 -2.76
C THR A 5 17.58 40.63 -1.97
N ILE A 6 18.57 39.76 -2.19
CA ILE A 6 18.73 38.49 -1.46
C ILE A 6 19.05 38.72 0.02
N ILE A 7 19.88 39.72 0.35
CA ILE A 7 20.20 40.09 1.74
C ILE A 7 18.94 40.63 2.43
N ASN A 8 18.22 41.53 1.77
CA ASN A 8 16.98 42.09 2.29
C ASN A 8 15.92 41.00 2.54
N PHE A 9 15.82 40.02 1.63
CA PHE A 9 14.95 38.85 1.82
C PHE A 9 15.44 37.89 2.92
N LYS A 10 16.74 37.80 3.19
CA LYS A 10 17.27 37.03 4.33
C LYS A 10 16.96 37.71 5.65
N ASP A 11 17.09 39.04 5.72
CA ASP A 11 16.80 39.83 6.92
C ASP A 11 15.30 39.77 7.26
N LEU A 12 14.43 39.80 6.26
CA LEU A 12 12.97 39.58 6.40
C LEU A 12 12.60 38.17 6.87
N ARG A 13 13.51 37.19 6.76
CA ARG A 13 13.28 35.79 7.10
C ARG A 13 13.80 35.40 8.49
N THR A 14 14.34 36.36 9.24
CA THR A 14 14.72 36.16 10.64
C THR A 14 13.48 35.95 11.50
N GLU A 15 13.58 35.05 12.48
CA GLU A 15 12.46 34.70 13.37
C GLU A 15 11.87 35.94 14.06
N ASP A 16 12.73 36.90 14.43
CA ASP A 16 12.33 38.16 15.06
C ASP A 16 11.49 39.06 14.13
N ASN A 17 11.84 39.12 12.84
CA ASN A 17 11.06 39.89 11.87
C ASN A 17 9.75 39.18 11.52
N PHE A 18 9.78 37.84 11.44
CA PHE A 18 8.55 37.06 11.31
C PHE A 18 7.60 37.33 12.48
N GLN A 19 8.09 37.32 13.72
CA GLN A 19 7.27 37.57 14.91
C GLN A 19 6.66 38.98 14.91
N LYS A 20 7.42 40.01 14.54
CA LYS A 20 6.90 41.39 14.41
C LYS A 20 5.81 41.51 13.35
N VAL A 21 5.99 40.85 12.19
CA VAL A 21 4.99 40.83 11.13
C VAL A 21 3.76 40.03 11.58
N TRP A 22 3.96 38.91 12.25
CA TRP A 22 2.91 38.05 12.78
C TRP A 22 2.02 38.78 13.79
N GLU A 23 2.61 39.45 14.79
CA GLU A 23 1.88 40.25 15.78
C GLU A 23 1.11 41.41 15.12
N ARG A 24 1.72 42.08 14.13
CA ARG A 24 1.04 43.13 13.37
C ARG A 24 -0.19 42.60 12.64
N VAL A 25 -0.06 41.47 11.96
CA VAL A 25 -1.16 40.82 11.23
C VAL A 25 -2.24 40.35 12.21
N GLU A 26 -1.87 39.82 13.36
CA GLU A 26 -2.80 39.35 14.38
C GLU A 26 -3.62 40.51 14.97
N ASN A 27 -2.99 41.66 15.21
CA ASN A 27 -3.67 42.87 15.67
C ASN A 27 -4.67 43.39 14.62
N ILE A 28 -4.31 43.38 13.33
CA ILE A 28 -5.21 43.72 12.22
C ILE A 28 -6.35 42.70 12.09
N SER A 29 -6.06 41.42 12.32
CA SER A 29 -7.07 40.35 12.30
C SER A 29 -8.11 40.56 13.40
N LYS A 30 -7.65 40.88 14.61
CA LYS A 30 -8.48 41.17 15.79
C LYS A 30 -9.31 42.43 15.59
N SER A 31 -8.73 43.51 15.08
CA SER A 31 -9.45 44.78 14.84
C SER A 31 -10.57 44.65 13.80
N ASN A 32 -10.41 43.74 12.84
CA ASN A 32 -11.38 43.50 11.77
C ASN A 32 -12.33 42.32 12.04
N GLY A 33 -12.23 41.68 13.22
CA GLY A 33 -13.13 40.59 13.62
C GLY A 33 -13.01 39.29 12.80
N PHE A 34 -11.87 39.05 12.15
CA PHE A 34 -11.66 37.80 11.41
C PHE A 34 -11.55 36.60 12.37
N ARG A 35 -12.19 35.48 12.01
CA ARG A 35 -12.08 34.23 12.77
C ARG A 35 -10.68 33.65 12.61
N GLU A 36 -10.13 33.14 13.70
CA GLU A 36 -8.81 32.52 13.70
C GLU A 36 -8.76 31.31 12.76
N ALA A 37 -7.63 31.15 12.06
CA ALA A 37 -7.46 30.10 11.08
C ALA A 37 -7.51 28.72 11.77
N LYS A 38 -8.47 27.87 11.38
CA LYS A 38 -8.45 26.46 11.80
C LYS A 38 -7.24 25.78 11.17
N LEU A 39 -6.26 25.41 12.00
CA LEU A 39 -5.13 24.61 11.56
C LEU A 39 -5.64 23.29 10.94
N PRO A 40 -5.03 22.81 9.84
CA PRO A 40 -5.30 21.48 9.32
C PRO A 40 -5.16 20.45 10.45
N ARG A 41 -6.11 19.52 10.56
CA ARG A 41 -6.08 18.47 11.58
C ARG A 41 -4.69 17.81 11.59
N LEU A 42 -3.94 17.97 12.68
CA LEU A 42 -2.69 17.26 12.90
C LEU A 42 -2.99 15.76 12.75
N LYS A 43 -2.31 15.09 11.81
CA LYS A 43 -2.46 13.63 11.68
C LYS A 43 -1.96 13.02 12.99
N SER A 44 -2.88 12.47 13.78
CA SER A 44 -2.50 11.61 14.89
C SER A 44 -1.62 10.49 14.35
N GLY A 45 -0.52 10.18 15.02
CA GLY A 45 0.24 8.96 14.73
C GLY A 45 -0.69 7.75 14.74
N PRO A 46 -0.37 6.67 14.02
CA PRO A 46 -1.21 5.48 14.01
C PRO A 46 -1.42 5.01 15.45
N LEU A 47 -2.69 4.87 15.85
CA LEU A 47 -3.06 4.19 17.08
C LEU A 47 -2.46 2.79 16.98
N LYS A 48 -1.57 2.40 17.90
CA LYS A 48 -1.02 1.02 17.92
C LYS A 48 -2.20 0.05 17.79
N LEU A 49 -2.14 -0.82 16.79
CA LEU A 49 -3.13 -1.88 16.62
C LEU A 49 -3.11 -2.77 17.88
N GLY A 50 -4.10 -2.60 18.75
CA GLY A 50 -4.39 -3.49 19.87
C GLY A 50 -3.71 -3.11 21.18
N GLY A 51 -4.50 -2.57 22.12
CA GLY A 51 -4.20 -2.57 23.55
C GLY A 51 -4.38 -3.97 24.13
N GLY A 52 -3.40 -4.84 23.90
CA GLY A 52 -3.29 -6.16 24.55
C GLY A 52 -2.03 -6.22 25.40
N THR A 53 -2.15 -6.74 26.61
CA THR A 53 -1.03 -7.06 27.50
C THR A 53 0.02 -7.90 26.78
N ASN A 54 1.30 -7.67 27.09
CA ASN A 54 2.52 -8.17 26.43
C ASN A 54 2.74 -9.70 26.44
N ASN A 55 1.70 -10.54 26.42
CA ASN A 55 1.87 -11.99 26.56
C ASN A 55 2.28 -12.66 25.23
N LYS A 56 1.81 -12.14 24.07
CA LYS A 56 2.12 -12.73 22.76
C LYS A 56 3.61 -12.68 22.37
N SER A 57 4.36 -11.70 22.87
CA SER A 57 5.80 -11.59 22.60
C SER A 57 6.60 -12.66 23.33
N GLU A 58 6.15 -13.06 24.53
CA GLU A 58 6.79 -14.12 25.31
C GLU A 58 6.50 -15.49 24.69
N ASP A 59 5.26 -15.72 24.24
CA ASP A 59 4.84 -16.92 23.51
C ASP A 59 5.60 -17.09 22.18
N LEU A 60 5.81 -16.01 21.43
CA LEU A 60 6.62 -16.05 20.21
C LEU A 60 8.10 -16.37 20.51
N SER A 61 8.63 -15.83 21.62
CA SER A 61 10.02 -16.07 22.03
C SER A 61 10.26 -17.54 22.40
N SER A 62 9.31 -18.17 23.08
CA SER A 62 9.37 -19.60 23.40
C SER A 62 9.22 -20.47 22.14
N GLU A 63 8.26 -20.16 21.24
CA GLU A 63 8.12 -20.84 19.95
C GLU A 63 9.41 -20.77 19.12
N ILE A 64 10.01 -19.58 18.98
CA ILE A 64 11.24 -19.38 18.21
C ILE A 64 12.42 -20.18 18.81
N LYS A 65 12.54 -20.23 20.14
CA LYS A 65 13.60 -21.01 20.80
C LYS A 65 13.46 -22.51 20.51
N ILE A 66 12.23 -23.03 20.55
CA ILE A 66 11.95 -24.45 20.26
C ILE A 66 12.23 -24.73 18.78
N LEU A 67 11.72 -23.90 17.87
CA LEU A 67 11.95 -24.03 16.44
C LEU A 67 13.44 -23.98 16.08
N ASN A 68 14.20 -23.05 16.67
CA ASN A 68 15.65 -22.97 16.45
C ASN A 68 16.35 -24.25 16.89
N ARG A 69 15.95 -24.86 18.01
CA ARG A 69 16.49 -26.15 18.43
C ARG A 69 16.13 -27.26 17.44
N LEU A 70 14.90 -27.29 16.95
CA LEU A 70 14.47 -28.26 15.93
C LEU A 70 15.28 -28.11 14.63
N PHE A 71 15.52 -26.87 14.20
CA PHE A 71 16.32 -26.59 13.01
C PHE A 71 17.78 -27.06 13.15
N MET A 72 18.38 -26.85 14.33
CA MET A 72 19.76 -27.31 14.61
C MET A 72 19.86 -28.83 14.59
N ASN A 73 18.87 -29.54 15.14
CA ASN A 73 18.84 -31.01 15.14
C ASN A 73 18.71 -31.60 13.74
N GLN A 74 18.07 -30.90 12.80
CA GLN A 74 17.87 -31.36 11.43
C GLN A 74 18.95 -30.93 10.43
N GLY A 75 19.94 -30.15 10.86
CA GLY A 75 21.02 -29.70 9.97
C GLY A 75 20.53 -28.82 8.81
N CYS A 76 19.54 -27.95 9.07
CA CYS A 76 19.01 -27.04 8.06
C CYS A 76 19.65 -25.64 8.14
N ASP A 77 20.85 -25.54 7.58
CA ASP A 77 21.63 -24.28 7.58
C ASP A 77 21.10 -23.24 6.59
N SER A 78 20.45 -23.68 5.51
CA SER A 78 19.90 -22.79 4.49
C SER A 78 18.48 -22.33 4.84
N ILE A 79 18.21 -21.04 4.62
CA ILE A 79 16.88 -20.42 4.78
C ILE A 79 15.82 -21.18 3.98
N ILE A 80 16.15 -21.63 2.76
CA ILE A 80 15.22 -22.37 1.90
C ILE A 80 14.82 -23.71 2.52
N LYS A 81 15.77 -24.43 3.12
CA LYS A 81 15.51 -25.69 3.83
C LYS A 81 14.60 -25.45 5.04
N ARG A 82 14.83 -24.38 5.80
CA ARG A 82 13.99 -24.00 6.95
C ARG A 82 12.56 -23.66 6.54
N ILE A 83 12.38 -22.88 5.48
CA ILE A 83 11.05 -22.53 4.96
C ILE A 83 10.32 -23.79 4.46
N ASN A 84 11.02 -24.68 3.75
CA ASN A 84 10.43 -25.94 3.29
C ASN A 84 10.04 -26.85 4.45
N TYR A 85 10.81 -26.88 5.53
CA TYR A 85 10.47 -27.62 6.74
C TYR A 85 9.19 -27.07 7.38
N VAL A 86 9.11 -25.76 7.59
CA VAL A 86 7.92 -25.08 8.14
C VAL A 86 6.70 -25.19 7.22
N LYS A 87 6.89 -25.47 5.93
CA LYS A 87 5.78 -25.69 4.99
C LYS A 87 5.01 -26.98 5.28
N SER A 88 5.60 -27.96 5.97
CA SER A 88 4.89 -29.17 6.39
C SER A 88 3.69 -28.84 7.27
N LYS A 89 2.59 -29.59 7.11
CA LYS A 89 1.29 -29.22 7.71
C LYS A 89 1.27 -29.39 9.23
N ASP A 90 2.04 -30.36 9.73
CA ASP A 90 2.12 -30.67 11.16
C ASP A 90 2.76 -29.52 11.94
N ILE A 91 3.86 -28.96 11.40
CA ILE A 91 4.60 -27.85 12.03
C ILE A 91 3.82 -26.54 11.97
N GLN A 92 3.02 -26.34 10.92
CA GLN A 92 2.14 -25.17 10.86
C GLN A 92 1.07 -25.17 11.95
N MET A 93 0.62 -26.35 12.38
CA MET A 93 -0.34 -26.48 13.47
C MET A 93 0.31 -26.32 14.83
N GLU A 94 1.53 -26.85 15.01
CA GLU A 94 2.28 -26.75 16.28
C GLU A 94 2.82 -25.34 16.58
N PHE A 95 3.13 -24.54 15.56
CA PHE A 95 3.70 -23.19 15.70
C PHE A 95 2.85 -22.11 14.99
N PRO A 96 1.63 -21.84 15.47
CA PRO A 96 0.68 -20.96 14.79
C PRO A 96 1.16 -19.49 14.76
N ILE A 97 1.78 -18.98 15.83
CA ILE A 97 2.18 -17.58 15.92
C ILE A 97 3.34 -17.31 14.95
N TYR A 98 4.38 -18.14 15.00
CA TYR A 98 5.52 -18.04 14.10
C TYR A 98 5.09 -18.16 12.63
N THR A 99 4.24 -19.13 12.29
CA THR A 99 3.83 -19.36 10.90
C THR A 99 2.95 -18.24 10.34
N GLU A 100 2.09 -17.64 11.16
CA GLU A 100 1.28 -16.48 10.76
C GLU A 100 2.18 -15.26 10.47
N ILE A 101 3.17 -15.00 11.33
CA ILE A 101 4.14 -13.92 11.13
C ILE A 101 4.97 -14.17 9.88
N LEU A 102 5.47 -15.39 9.69
CA LEU A 102 6.28 -15.75 8.52
C LEU A 102 5.46 -15.59 7.23
N LYS A 103 4.18 -16.00 7.21
CA LYS A 103 3.27 -15.78 6.08
C LYS A 103 3.13 -14.28 5.77
N LYS A 104 2.85 -13.45 6.78
CA LYS A 104 2.75 -11.99 6.59
C LYS A 104 4.05 -11.40 6.07
N PHE A 105 5.19 -11.80 6.64
CA PHE A 105 6.50 -11.33 6.21
C PHE A 105 6.80 -11.68 4.74
N LEU A 106 6.50 -12.92 4.31
CA LEU A 106 6.71 -13.37 2.94
C LEU A 106 5.77 -12.69 1.92
N THR A 107 4.61 -12.20 2.35
CA THR A 107 3.68 -11.45 1.48
C THR A 107 4.08 -9.99 1.27
N ILE A 108 4.94 -9.43 2.12
CA ILE A 108 5.39 -8.06 1.98
C ILE A 108 6.38 -8.00 0.80
N PRO A 109 6.09 -7.21 -0.27
CA PRO A 109 7.03 -7.05 -1.36
C PRO A 109 8.29 -6.36 -0.83
N THR A 110 9.45 -7.01 -0.97
CA THR A 110 10.74 -6.46 -0.57
C THR A 110 11.30 -5.44 -1.57
N ASN A 111 10.75 -5.42 -2.79
CA ASN A 111 11.20 -4.56 -3.88
C ASN A 111 10.05 -3.80 -4.54
N THR A 112 10.39 -2.73 -5.26
CA THR A 112 9.46 -1.92 -6.06
C THR A 112 9.15 -2.54 -7.42
N ALA A 113 9.80 -3.66 -7.79
CA ALA A 113 9.70 -4.26 -9.12
C ALA A 113 8.26 -4.63 -9.51
N SER A 114 7.44 -5.08 -8.56
CA SER A 114 6.01 -5.37 -8.81
C SER A 114 5.21 -4.10 -9.17
N CYS A 115 5.48 -3.00 -8.47
CA CYS A 115 4.88 -1.71 -8.77
C CYS A 115 5.36 -1.18 -10.14
N GLU A 116 6.67 -1.27 -10.42
CA GLU A 116 7.26 -0.88 -11.70
C GLU A 116 6.68 -1.67 -12.88
N ARG A 117 6.51 -3.00 -12.72
CA ARG A 117 5.84 -3.85 -13.71
C ARG A 117 4.41 -3.37 -13.98
N SER A 118 3.68 -3.02 -12.93
CA SER A 118 2.30 -2.50 -13.02
C SER A 118 2.25 -1.14 -13.72
N PHE A 119 3.14 -0.22 -13.38
CA PHE A 119 3.24 1.10 -14.03
C PHE A 119 3.68 0.99 -15.49
N SER A 120 4.60 0.07 -15.81
CA SER A 120 5.01 -0.23 -17.18
C SER A 120 3.86 -0.81 -18.02
N ALA A 121 3.04 -1.70 -17.44
CA ALA A 121 1.81 -2.18 -18.07
C ALA A 121 0.80 -1.05 -18.31
N LEU A 122 0.55 -0.22 -17.30
CA LEU A 122 -0.29 0.97 -17.38
C LEU A 122 0.16 1.92 -18.50
N ARG A 123 1.46 2.21 -18.59
CA ARG A 123 2.02 3.09 -19.64
C ARG A 123 1.80 2.53 -21.05
N ARG A 124 1.84 1.21 -21.24
CA ARG A 124 1.56 0.56 -22.52
C ARG A 124 0.08 0.59 -22.89
N LEU A 125 -0.81 0.46 -21.91
CA LEU A 125 -2.26 0.46 -22.13
C LEU A 125 -2.84 1.86 -22.31
N LYS A 126 -2.33 2.84 -21.58
CA LYS A 126 -2.75 4.25 -21.63
C LYS A 126 -1.99 5.00 -22.72
N THR A 127 -2.47 4.87 -23.95
CA THR A 127 -1.93 5.56 -25.13
C THR A 127 -2.67 6.87 -25.42
N TYR A 128 -2.07 7.75 -26.23
CA TYR A 128 -2.63 9.06 -26.60
C TYR A 128 -4.04 8.96 -27.23
N LEU A 129 -4.29 7.93 -28.03
CA LEU A 129 -5.59 7.70 -28.65
C LEU A 129 -6.65 7.14 -27.69
N ARG A 130 -6.25 6.71 -26.48
CA ARG A 130 -7.12 6.05 -25.49
C ARG A 130 -7.32 6.89 -24.22
N VAL A 131 -7.12 8.20 -24.32
CA VAL A 131 -7.20 9.13 -23.17
C VAL A 131 -8.62 9.23 -22.58
N THR A 132 -9.65 8.91 -23.37
CA THR A 132 -11.07 9.00 -22.97
C THR A 132 -11.58 7.78 -22.15
N MET A 133 -10.75 6.77 -21.88
CA MET A 133 -11.17 5.61 -21.09
C MET A 133 -11.41 5.98 -19.62
N THR A 134 -12.47 5.41 -19.04
CA THR A 134 -12.75 5.54 -17.60
C THR A 134 -11.68 4.83 -16.77
N GLN A 135 -11.44 5.30 -15.53
CA GLN A 135 -10.45 4.71 -14.63
C GLN A 135 -10.77 3.26 -14.29
N GLU A 136 -12.04 2.93 -14.08
CA GLU A 136 -12.48 1.55 -13.83
C GLU A 136 -12.13 0.62 -14.99
N ARG A 137 -12.43 1.04 -16.22
CA ARG A 137 -12.13 0.26 -17.42
C ARG A 137 -10.62 0.06 -17.58
N LEU A 138 -9.82 1.12 -17.35
CA LEU A 138 -8.37 1.05 -17.42
C LEU A 138 -7.80 0.09 -16.36
N SER A 139 -8.25 0.21 -15.11
CA SER A 139 -7.80 -0.65 -14.01
C SER A 139 -8.07 -2.13 -14.31
N ASN A 140 -9.29 -2.47 -14.74
CA ASN A 140 -9.66 -3.83 -15.08
C ASN A 140 -8.83 -4.39 -16.24
N LEU A 141 -8.54 -3.58 -17.27
CA LEU A 141 -7.67 -3.95 -18.38
C LEU A 141 -6.23 -4.22 -17.94
N VAL A 142 -5.70 -3.40 -17.03
CA VAL A 142 -4.34 -3.57 -16.50
C VAL A 142 -4.22 -4.89 -15.74
N VAL A 143 -5.22 -5.23 -14.91
CA VAL A 143 -5.25 -6.51 -14.19
C VAL A 143 -5.22 -7.68 -15.18
N LEU A 144 -6.07 -7.65 -16.22
CA LEU A 144 -6.09 -8.69 -17.26
C LEU A 144 -4.76 -8.79 -18.02
N TYR A 145 -4.11 -7.66 -18.28
CA TYR A 145 -2.83 -7.62 -18.98
C TYR A 145 -1.67 -8.19 -18.14
N ILE A 146 -1.64 -7.88 -16.84
CA ILE A 146 -0.60 -8.37 -15.92
C ILE A 146 -0.78 -9.87 -15.64
N HIS A 147 -2.03 -10.31 -15.48
CA HIS A 147 -2.39 -11.70 -15.16
C HIS A 147 -2.83 -12.50 -16.38
N ASN A 148 -2.20 -12.27 -17.53
CA ASN A 148 -2.52 -12.95 -18.78
C ASN A 148 -2.12 -14.44 -18.82
N GLU A 149 -1.34 -14.91 -17.83
CA GLU A 149 -0.94 -16.31 -17.67
C GLU A 149 -2.14 -17.21 -17.32
N TYR A 150 -3.20 -16.64 -16.73
CA TYR A 150 -4.41 -17.39 -16.40
C TYR A 150 -5.27 -17.56 -17.64
N LYS A 151 -5.50 -18.82 -18.05
CA LYS A 151 -6.40 -19.14 -19.16
C LYS A 151 -7.84 -18.77 -18.78
N ILE A 152 -8.46 -17.96 -19.61
CA ILE A 152 -9.83 -17.50 -19.44
C ILE A 152 -10.73 -18.29 -20.41
N ASP A 153 -11.81 -18.85 -19.87
CA ASP A 153 -12.85 -19.53 -20.66
C ASP A 153 -13.84 -18.48 -21.19
N PHE A 154 -13.69 -18.12 -22.47
CA PHE A 154 -14.47 -17.06 -23.09
C PHE A 154 -15.96 -17.41 -23.17
N GLU A 155 -16.32 -18.68 -23.39
CA GLU A 155 -17.72 -19.09 -23.49
C GLU A 155 -18.46 -18.84 -22.18
N LYS A 156 -17.84 -19.21 -21.04
CA LYS A 156 -18.43 -18.95 -19.72
C LYS A 156 -18.60 -17.47 -19.41
N ILE A 157 -17.70 -16.62 -19.89
CA ILE A 157 -17.82 -15.17 -19.71
C ILE A 157 -18.97 -14.62 -20.55
N ILE A 158 -19.09 -15.08 -21.80
CA ILE A 158 -20.16 -14.67 -22.70
C ILE A 158 -21.50 -15.14 -22.13
N ASP A 159 -21.60 -16.39 -21.66
CA ASP A 159 -22.79 -16.93 -21.00
C ASP A 159 -23.19 -16.06 -19.79
N ARG A 160 -22.24 -15.73 -18.92
CA ARG A 160 -22.51 -14.88 -17.75
C ARG A 160 -22.99 -13.49 -18.18
N PHE A 161 -22.33 -12.89 -19.18
CA PHE A 161 -22.69 -11.57 -19.68
C PHE A 161 -24.08 -11.54 -20.32
N ASP A 162 -24.48 -12.60 -21.02
CA ASP A 162 -25.83 -12.76 -21.58
C ASP A 162 -26.89 -12.94 -20.50
N VAL A 163 -26.57 -13.63 -19.40
CA VAL A 163 -27.49 -13.82 -18.26
C VAL A 163 -27.69 -12.53 -17.47
N GLU A 164 -26.62 -11.77 -17.22
CA GLU A 164 -26.65 -10.51 -16.46
C GLU A 164 -27.17 -9.33 -17.29
N ALA A 165 -27.31 -9.49 -18.61
CA ALA A 165 -27.80 -8.46 -19.50
C ALA A 165 -29.29 -8.14 -19.27
N SER A 166 -29.59 -6.83 -19.19
CA SER A 166 -30.99 -6.34 -19.17
C SER A 166 -31.78 -6.69 -20.44
N ILE A 167 -31.10 -6.99 -21.55
CA ILE A 167 -31.70 -7.47 -22.81
C ILE A 167 -31.08 -8.83 -23.11
N LYS A 168 -31.88 -9.90 -23.00
CA LYS A 168 -31.48 -11.28 -23.29
C LYS A 168 -31.38 -11.50 -24.80
N GLY A 169 -30.48 -12.40 -25.23
CA GLY A 169 -30.35 -12.79 -26.66
C GLY A 169 -29.42 -11.92 -27.50
N ARG A 170 -28.35 -11.36 -26.92
CA ARG A 170 -27.33 -10.58 -27.65
C ARG A 170 -26.39 -11.43 -28.50
N ARG A 171 -26.43 -12.75 -28.34
CA ARG A 171 -25.71 -13.70 -29.20
C ARG A 171 -26.32 -13.73 -30.59
N LEU A 172 -25.52 -13.38 -31.59
CA LEU A 172 -25.79 -13.69 -32.98
C LEU A 172 -25.63 -15.21 -33.17
N ALA A 173 -26.75 -15.91 -33.32
CA ALA A 173 -26.73 -17.29 -33.79
C ALA A 173 -26.33 -17.30 -35.27
N LEU A 174 -25.07 -17.61 -35.56
CA LEU A 174 -24.64 -17.90 -36.92
C LEU A 174 -25.25 -19.26 -37.29
N LYS A 175 -26.16 -19.25 -38.27
CA LYS A 175 -26.72 -20.45 -38.92
C LYS A 175 -25.70 -21.05 -39.89
#